data_AF-A0A125SK03-F1
#
_entry.id   AF-A0A125SK03-F1
#
_cell.length_a   1.000
_cell.length_b   1.000
_cell.length_c   1.000
_cell.angle_alpha   90.00
_cell.angle_beta   90.00
_cell.angle_gamma   90.00
#
_symmetry.space_group_name_H-M   'P 1'
#
loop_
_entity.id
_entity.type
_entity.pdbx_description
1 polymer ?
#
loop_
_entity_poly.entity_id
_entity_poly.type
_entity_poly.pdbx_seq_one_letter_code
_entity_poly.pdbx_strand_id
1 'polypeptide(L)'
;PLWIGTFHSLFAQILRLEIEKYQDPKGRKWTRHFSIFDESDAQSLVKEIVTKQLNLDERKFDPRSVRYAISNAKNQGWTPADLERNQPNFRGRTIAQVYEIYEDQLAANNALDFDNLIWIPVQLFRQNEQVLAYWHQRFRHILVDEYQDTNRTQYELIRLLATNGETRRSQLDWRNRSIFVVGDADQSIYRFRGADFTILLEFQETFGDG
;
A
#
# COMPACT_ATOMS: atom_id res chain seq x y z
N PRO A 1 25.00 -0.79 3.65
CA PRO A 1 24.55 -1.55 2.45
C PRO A 1 23.55 -0.72 1.64
N LEU A 2 23.71 -0.74 0.32
CA LEU A 2 22.79 -0.12 -0.63
C LEU A 2 21.52 -0.99 -0.74
N TRP A 3 20.34 -0.37 -0.80
CA TRP A 3 19.05 -1.05 -0.97
C TRP A 3 18.58 -0.78 -2.40
N ILE A 4 18.55 -1.82 -3.24
CA ILE A 4 18.10 -1.75 -4.63
C ILE A 4 17.08 -2.86 -4.85
N GLY A 5 15.93 -2.53 -5.42
CA GLY A 5 14.88 -3.48 -5.72
C GLY A 5 13.58 -2.78 -6.08
N THR A 6 12.54 -3.56 -6.36
CA THR A 6 11.19 -3.03 -6.52
C THR A 6 10.63 -2.63 -5.15
N PHE A 7 9.58 -1.81 -5.13
CA PHE A 7 8.84 -1.52 -3.89
C PHE A 7 8.52 -2.79 -3.11
N HIS A 8 7.89 -3.78 -3.75
CA HIS A 8 7.49 -5.02 -3.12
C HIS A 8 8.67 -5.79 -2.49
N SER A 9 9.80 -5.90 -3.19
CA SER A 9 10.94 -6.65 -2.65
C SER A 9 11.60 -5.95 -1.46
N LEU A 10 11.75 -4.63 -1.54
CA LEU A 10 12.34 -3.82 -0.46
C LEU A 10 11.44 -3.82 0.78
N PHE A 11 10.14 -3.62 0.61
CA PHE A 11 9.22 -3.56 1.74
C PHE A 11 8.87 -4.94 2.31
N ALA A 12 8.93 -6.01 1.51
CA ALA A 12 8.95 -7.36 2.07
C ALA A 12 10.12 -7.52 3.06
N GLN A 13 11.34 -7.10 2.70
CA GLN A 13 12.49 -7.16 3.60
C GLN A 13 12.31 -6.31 4.86
N ILE A 14 11.75 -5.10 4.76
CA ILE A 14 11.45 -4.26 5.93
C ILE A 14 10.42 -4.94 6.83
N LEU A 15 9.35 -5.51 6.27
CA LEU A 15 8.34 -6.23 7.04
C LEU A 15 8.92 -7.48 7.72
N ARG A 16 9.86 -8.19 7.10
CA ARG A 16 10.59 -9.29 7.78
C ARG A 16 11.32 -8.82 9.05
N LEU A 17 11.63 -7.54 9.18
CA LEU A 17 12.31 -6.98 10.35
C LEU A 17 11.33 -6.34 11.34
N GLU A 18 10.25 -5.75 10.85
CA GLU A 18 9.43 -4.80 11.61
C GLU A 18 7.96 -5.19 11.79
N ILE A 19 7.44 -6.20 11.07
CA ILE A 19 5.99 -6.47 11.02
C ILE A 19 5.36 -6.77 12.38
N GLU A 20 6.12 -7.36 13.31
CA GLU A 20 5.65 -7.68 14.66
C GLU A 20 5.37 -6.41 15.50
N LYS A 21 5.81 -5.23 15.05
CA LYS A 21 5.50 -3.91 15.64
C LYS A 21 4.26 -3.26 15.06
N TYR A 22 3.67 -3.83 14.00
CA TYR A 22 2.42 -3.36 13.41
C TYR A 22 1.23 -3.69 14.33
N GLN A 23 0.30 -2.74 14.48
CA GLN A 23 -0.88 -2.88 15.34
C GLN A 23 -2.10 -2.68 14.47
N ASP A 24 -2.65 -3.79 13.99
CA ASP A 24 -3.86 -3.72 13.18
C ASP A 24 -5.07 -3.29 14.02
N PRO A 25 -5.95 -2.41 13.51
CA PRO A 25 -7.11 -1.92 14.25
C PRO A 25 -8.06 -3.01 14.76
N LYS A 26 -8.12 -4.17 14.11
CA LYS A 26 -8.95 -5.31 14.52
C LYS A 26 -8.16 -6.36 15.32
N GLY A 27 -6.92 -6.06 15.69
CA GLY A 27 -6.07 -6.95 16.47
C GLY A 27 -5.48 -8.11 15.66
N ARG A 28 -5.53 -8.06 14.33
CA ARG A 28 -4.80 -9.01 13.47
C ARG A 28 -3.30 -8.92 13.73
N LYS A 29 -2.62 -10.07 13.66
CA LYS A 29 -1.18 -10.16 13.92
C LYS A 29 -0.50 -11.01 12.85
N TRP A 30 0.72 -10.64 12.52
CA TRP A 30 1.60 -11.39 11.65
C TRP A 30 2.93 -11.62 12.35
N THR A 31 3.59 -12.71 12.00
CA THR A 31 4.97 -12.97 12.40
C THR A 31 5.91 -12.62 11.26
N ARG A 32 7.20 -12.43 11.56
CA ARG A 32 8.21 -12.17 10.52
C ARG A 32 8.31 -13.26 9.45
N HIS A 33 7.74 -14.45 9.65
CA HIS A 33 7.77 -15.59 8.73
C HIS A 33 6.52 -15.68 7.85
N PHE A 34 5.83 -14.56 7.61
CA PHE A 34 4.64 -14.54 6.76
C PHE A 34 4.85 -15.11 5.35
N SER A 35 3.82 -15.73 4.77
CA SER A 35 3.82 -16.12 3.36
C SER A 35 3.41 -14.93 2.47
N ILE A 36 3.90 -14.89 1.24
CA ILE A 36 3.44 -13.90 0.25
C ILE A 36 2.52 -14.62 -0.72
N PHE A 37 1.24 -14.25 -0.70
CA PHE A 37 0.25 -14.79 -1.63
C PHE A 37 0.45 -14.16 -3.00
N ASP A 38 0.52 -15.00 -4.02
CA ASP A 38 0.55 -14.53 -5.40
C ASP A 38 -0.86 -14.18 -5.91
N GLU A 39 -0.95 -13.79 -7.18
CA GLU A 39 -2.23 -13.42 -7.79
C GLU A 39 -3.22 -14.60 -7.80
N SER A 40 -2.75 -15.83 -7.96
CA SER A 40 -3.59 -17.03 -8.00
C SER A 40 -4.09 -17.43 -6.61
N ASP A 41 -3.26 -17.30 -5.59
CA ASP A 41 -3.63 -17.52 -4.18
C ASP A 41 -4.69 -16.50 -3.75
N ALA A 42 -4.43 -15.21 -4.01
CA ALA A 42 -5.36 -14.13 -3.70
C ALA A 42 -6.69 -14.31 -4.45
N GLN A 43 -6.64 -14.68 -5.73
CA GLN A 43 -7.83 -14.93 -6.53
C GLN A 43 -8.67 -16.10 -6.02
N SER A 44 -8.00 -17.17 -5.57
CA SER A 44 -8.66 -18.35 -5.00
C SER A 44 -9.33 -18.02 -3.67
N LEU A 45 -8.66 -17.26 -2.80
CA LEU A 45 -9.20 -16.83 -1.52
C LEU A 45 -10.43 -15.92 -1.68
N VAL A 46 -10.36 -14.92 -2.56
CA VAL A 46 -11.52 -14.06 -2.87
C VAL A 46 -12.68 -14.89 -3.43
N LYS A 47 -12.40 -15.84 -4.34
CA LYS A 47 -13.42 -16.73 -4.88
C LYS A 47 -14.09 -17.55 -3.78
N GLU A 48 -13.32 -18.10 -2.85
CA GLU A 48 -13.87 -18.85 -1.71
C GLU A 48 -14.79 -17.98 -0.84
N ILE A 49 -14.37 -16.76 -0.51
CA ILE A 49 -15.18 -15.83 0.30
C ILE A 49 -16.50 -15.50 -0.40
N VAL A 50 -16.42 -15.13 -1.68
CA VAL A 50 -17.59 -14.76 -2.50
C VAL A 50 -18.55 -15.94 -2.65
N THR A 51 -18.06 -17.12 -3.02
CA THR A 51 -18.92 -18.23 -3.44
C THR A 51 -19.35 -19.12 -2.28
N LYS A 52 -18.49 -19.39 -1.30
CA LYS A 52 -18.77 -20.34 -0.23
C LYS A 52 -19.20 -19.67 1.07
N GLN A 53 -18.56 -18.58 1.45
CA GLN A 53 -18.80 -17.97 2.76
C GLN A 53 -19.97 -16.99 2.74
N LEU A 54 -20.03 -16.12 1.72
CA LEU A 54 -21.10 -15.15 1.57
C LEU A 54 -22.20 -15.60 0.59
N ASN A 55 -21.97 -16.68 -0.16
CA ASN A 55 -22.90 -17.24 -1.14
C ASN A 55 -23.49 -16.17 -2.09
N LEU A 56 -22.61 -15.30 -2.61
CA LEU A 56 -22.98 -14.20 -3.48
C LEU A 56 -23.18 -14.68 -4.93
N ASP A 57 -24.07 -14.02 -5.64
CA ASP A 57 -24.29 -14.25 -7.08
C ASP A 57 -23.04 -13.86 -7.88
N GLU A 58 -22.32 -14.84 -8.43
CA GLU A 58 -21.09 -14.65 -9.22
C GLU A 58 -21.28 -13.77 -10.46
N ARG A 59 -22.50 -13.67 -11.01
CA ARG A 59 -22.77 -12.75 -12.13
C ARG A 59 -22.72 -11.30 -11.68
N LYS A 60 -23.10 -11.04 -10.44
CA LYS A 60 -23.04 -9.71 -9.83
C LYS A 60 -21.67 -9.48 -9.20
N PHE A 61 -21.12 -10.46 -8.49
CA PHE A 61 -19.87 -10.36 -7.75
C PHE A 61 -18.85 -11.33 -8.32
N ASP A 62 -18.43 -11.10 -9.56
CA ASP A 62 -17.35 -11.88 -10.17
C ASP A 62 -16.08 -11.78 -9.31
N PRO A 63 -15.49 -12.90 -8.86
CA PRO A 63 -14.34 -12.88 -7.97
C PRO A 63 -13.12 -12.12 -8.49
N ARG A 64 -12.89 -12.05 -9.82
CA ARG A 64 -11.77 -11.28 -10.37
C ARG A 64 -12.03 -9.79 -10.26
N SER A 65 -13.24 -9.36 -10.61
CA SER A 65 -13.69 -7.97 -10.46
C SER A 65 -13.65 -7.53 -8.99
N VAL A 66 -14.09 -8.38 -8.06
CA VAL A 66 -14.05 -8.09 -6.62
C VAL A 66 -12.61 -7.95 -6.12
N ARG A 67 -11.72 -8.89 -6.48
CA ARG A 67 -10.28 -8.79 -6.12
C ARG A 67 -9.66 -7.51 -6.67
N TYR A 68 -9.95 -7.16 -7.91
CA TYR A 68 -9.47 -5.92 -8.52
C TYR A 68 -9.97 -4.67 -7.78
N ALA A 69 -11.23 -4.64 -7.36
CA ALA A 69 -11.76 -3.55 -6.54
C ALA A 69 -11.06 -3.43 -5.18
N ILE A 70 -10.74 -4.55 -4.54
CA ILE A 70 -9.97 -4.59 -3.29
C ILE A 70 -8.56 -4.05 -3.50
N SER A 71 -7.87 -4.50 -4.55
CA SER A 71 -6.52 -4.04 -4.90
C SER A 71 -6.49 -2.53 -5.17
N ASN A 72 -7.46 -2.03 -5.94
CA ASN A 72 -7.60 -0.59 -6.19
C ASN A 72 -7.83 0.20 -4.89
N ALA A 73 -8.66 -0.31 -3.97
CA ALA A 73 -8.86 0.35 -2.68
C ALA A 73 -7.55 0.40 -1.87
N LYS A 74 -6.77 -0.69 -1.81
CA LYS A 74 -5.46 -0.70 -1.17
C LYS A 74 -4.48 0.29 -1.81
N ASN A 75 -4.48 0.41 -3.14
CA ASN A 75 -3.63 1.35 -3.88
C ASN A 75 -4.01 2.83 -3.67
N GLN A 76 -5.26 3.09 -3.29
CA GLN A 76 -5.74 4.41 -2.85
C GLN A 76 -5.55 4.66 -1.35
N GLY A 77 -5.09 3.65 -0.61
CA GLY A 77 -4.91 3.71 0.83
C GLY A 77 -6.22 3.66 1.61
N TRP A 78 -7.24 2.99 1.06
CA TRP A 78 -8.55 2.84 1.67
C TRP A 78 -8.63 1.56 2.49
N THR A 79 -9.10 1.69 3.73
CA THR A 79 -9.54 0.55 4.54
C THR A 79 -10.89 0.01 4.01
N PRO A 80 -11.36 -1.17 4.49
CA PRO A 80 -12.71 -1.63 4.19
C PRO A 80 -13.79 -0.58 4.53
N ALA A 81 -13.64 0.12 5.66
CA ALA A 81 -14.56 1.19 6.07
C ALA A 81 -14.50 2.42 5.13
N ASP A 82 -13.32 2.75 4.60
CA ASP A 82 -13.18 3.82 3.61
C ASP A 82 -13.79 3.43 2.26
N LEU A 83 -13.64 2.16 1.85
CA LEU A 83 -14.27 1.64 0.64
C LEU A 83 -15.80 1.77 0.74
N GLU A 84 -16.39 1.33 1.85
CA GLU A 84 -17.83 1.47 2.09
C GLU A 84 -18.27 2.94 2.08
N ARG A 85 -17.51 3.84 2.71
CA ARG A 85 -17.81 5.28 2.76
C ARG A 85 -17.78 5.92 1.37
N ASN A 86 -16.78 5.58 0.56
CA ASN A 86 -16.62 6.13 -0.79
C ASN A 86 -17.54 5.45 -1.82
N GLN A 87 -17.99 4.23 -1.56
CA GLN A 87 -18.92 3.47 -2.39
C GLN A 87 -20.14 3.00 -1.58
N PRO A 88 -21.05 3.91 -1.18
CA PRO A 88 -22.11 3.61 -0.22
C PRO A 88 -23.26 2.77 -0.81
N ASN A 89 -23.20 2.40 -2.09
CA ASN A 89 -24.20 1.56 -2.74
C ASN A 89 -24.08 0.09 -2.28
N PHE A 90 -25.11 -0.72 -2.57
CA PHE A 90 -25.14 -2.13 -2.14
C PHE A 90 -23.89 -2.89 -2.58
N ARG A 91 -23.45 -2.72 -3.82
CA ARG A 91 -22.25 -3.38 -4.35
C ARG A 91 -21.00 -3.02 -3.55
N GLY A 92 -20.76 -1.73 -3.29
CA GLY A 92 -19.59 -1.24 -2.57
C GLY A 92 -19.54 -1.74 -1.13
N ARG A 93 -20.67 -1.72 -0.42
CA ARG A 93 -20.77 -2.31 0.94
C ARG A 93 -20.45 -3.80 0.95
N THR A 94 -20.98 -4.55 -0.02
CA THR A 94 -20.67 -5.97 -0.14
C THR A 94 -19.18 -6.21 -0.45
N ILE A 95 -18.56 -5.40 -1.32
CA ILE A 95 -17.12 -5.49 -1.59
C ILE A 95 -16.30 -5.14 -0.35
N ALA A 96 -16.69 -4.12 0.43
CA ALA A 96 -16.06 -3.80 1.71
C ALA A 96 -16.14 -4.98 2.69
N GLN A 97 -17.28 -5.66 2.76
CA GLN A 97 -17.45 -6.86 3.58
C GLN A 97 -16.53 -8.01 3.11
N VAL A 98 -16.45 -8.26 1.80
CA VAL A 98 -15.50 -9.25 1.24
C VAL A 98 -14.07 -8.86 1.57
N TYR A 99 -13.71 -7.58 1.42
CA TYR A 99 -12.39 -7.06 1.74
C TYR A 99 -12.02 -7.32 3.20
N GLU A 100 -12.93 -7.02 4.12
CA GLU A 100 -12.70 -7.24 5.55
C GLU A 100 -12.43 -8.72 5.87
N ILE A 101 -13.25 -9.63 5.34
CA ILE A 101 -13.07 -11.07 5.51
C ILE A 101 -11.77 -11.56 4.86
N TYR A 102 -11.40 -10.98 3.72
CA TYR A 102 -10.17 -11.30 3.00
C TYR A 102 -8.92 -10.97 3.83
N GLU A 103 -8.86 -9.77 4.43
CA GLU A 103 -7.75 -9.40 5.33
C GLU A 103 -7.72 -10.26 6.60
N ASP A 104 -8.88 -10.61 7.16
CA ASP A 104 -8.97 -11.51 8.31
C ASP A 104 -8.39 -12.91 7.97
N GLN A 105 -8.66 -13.42 6.76
CA GLN A 105 -8.14 -14.71 6.32
C GLN A 105 -6.65 -14.68 5.96
N LEU A 106 -6.17 -13.60 5.33
CA LEU A 106 -4.74 -13.39 5.12
C LEU A 106 -3.98 -13.41 6.46
N ALA A 107 -4.46 -12.66 7.46
CA ALA A 107 -3.87 -12.66 8.79
C ALA A 107 -3.90 -14.03 9.47
N ALA A 108 -5.03 -14.74 9.39
CA ALA A 108 -5.16 -16.08 9.95
C ALA A 108 -4.16 -17.09 9.35
N ASN A 109 -3.79 -16.91 8.08
CA ASN A 109 -2.78 -17.72 7.39
C ASN A 109 -1.35 -17.19 7.58
N ASN A 110 -1.16 -16.16 8.42
CA ASN A 110 0.10 -15.42 8.53
C ASN A 110 0.61 -15.05 7.11
N ALA A 111 -0.25 -14.50 6.27
CA ALA A 111 0.03 -14.21 4.88
C ALA A 111 -0.22 -12.74 4.56
N LEU A 112 0.47 -12.25 3.54
CA LEU A 112 0.30 -10.93 2.93
C LEU A 112 0.16 -11.09 1.41
N ASP A 113 -0.68 -10.28 0.77
CA ASP A 113 -0.63 -10.12 -0.68
C ASP A 113 0.34 -9.02 -1.09
N PHE A 114 0.52 -8.83 -2.41
CA PHE A 114 1.42 -7.79 -2.94
C PHE A 114 1.03 -6.38 -2.49
N ASP A 115 -0.25 -6.05 -2.47
CA ASP A 115 -0.71 -4.72 -2.07
C ASP A 115 -0.45 -4.46 -0.56
N ASN A 116 -0.56 -5.50 0.29
CA ASN A 116 -0.22 -5.41 1.70
C ASN A 116 1.27 -5.13 1.92
N LEU A 117 2.16 -5.59 1.03
CA LEU A 117 3.60 -5.29 1.13
C LEU A 117 3.88 -3.79 1.05
N ILE A 118 2.96 -2.98 0.53
CA ILE A 118 3.09 -1.52 0.45
C ILE A 118 2.19 -0.85 1.50
N TRP A 119 0.95 -1.31 1.64
CA TRP A 119 -0.03 -0.74 2.55
C TRP A 119 0.37 -0.87 4.03
N ILE A 120 0.83 -2.05 4.47
CA ILE A 120 1.18 -2.28 5.88
C ILE A 120 2.36 -1.40 6.32
N PRO A 121 3.46 -1.26 5.55
CA PRO A 121 4.53 -0.31 5.89
C PRO A 121 4.04 1.13 6.07
N VAL A 122 3.13 1.61 5.21
CA VAL A 122 2.55 2.95 5.37
C VAL A 122 1.85 3.07 6.72
N GLN A 123 1.01 2.10 7.07
CA GLN A 123 0.31 2.10 8.37
C GLN A 123 1.30 2.01 9.53
N LEU A 124 2.25 1.08 9.47
CA LEU A 124 3.31 0.89 10.46
C LEU A 124 4.10 2.17 10.73
N PHE A 125 4.52 2.87 9.68
CA PHE A 125 5.26 4.12 9.80
C PHE A 125 4.41 5.26 10.37
N ARG A 126 3.11 5.31 10.06
CA ARG A 126 2.17 6.30 10.65
C ARG A 126 1.93 6.07 12.13
N GLN A 127 1.88 4.82 12.58
CA GLN A 127 1.63 4.49 13.99
C GLN A 127 2.89 4.43 14.87
N ASN A 128 4.07 4.27 14.27
CA ASN A 128 5.31 4.02 15.00
C ASN A 128 6.43 4.95 14.52
N GLU A 129 6.50 6.12 15.16
CA GLU A 129 7.50 7.16 14.87
C GLU A 129 8.95 6.66 15.02
N GLN A 130 9.22 5.71 15.93
CA GLN A 130 10.57 5.16 16.12
C GLN A 130 11.01 4.32 14.94
N VAL A 131 10.11 3.48 14.41
CA VAL A 131 10.38 2.67 13.21
C VAL A 131 10.56 3.59 12.00
N LEU A 132 9.68 4.58 11.83
CA LEU A 132 9.82 5.55 10.76
C LEU A 132 11.13 6.33 10.85
N ALA A 133 11.48 6.86 12.02
CA ALA A 133 12.72 7.61 12.25
C ALA A 133 13.96 6.77 11.94
N TYR A 134 13.97 5.50 12.32
CA TYR A 134 15.06 4.57 12.00
C TYR A 134 15.24 4.43 10.48
N TRP A 135 14.17 4.13 9.74
CA TRP A 135 14.26 3.93 8.28
C TRP A 135 14.51 5.23 7.52
N HIS A 136 13.92 6.35 7.98
CA HIS A 136 14.21 7.68 7.48
C HIS A 136 15.70 8.03 7.60
N GLN A 137 16.32 7.80 8.77
CA GLN A 137 17.77 8.04 8.98
C GLN A 137 18.66 7.13 8.12
N ARG A 138 18.20 5.91 7.86
CA ARG A 138 18.90 4.92 7.03
C ARG A 138 18.82 5.27 5.53
N PHE A 139 17.66 5.69 5.05
CA PHE A 139 17.43 6.09 3.66
C PHE A 139 17.60 7.60 3.49
N ARG A 140 18.84 8.06 3.53
CA ARG A 140 19.18 9.48 3.33
C ARG A 140 19.00 9.93 1.88
N HIS A 141 19.28 9.06 0.94
CA HIS A 141 19.16 9.36 -0.49
C HIS A 141 18.23 8.32 -1.10
N ILE A 142 17.07 8.77 -1.58
CA ILE A 142 16.04 7.93 -2.17
C ILE A 142 16.00 8.23 -3.67
N LEU A 143 16.20 7.18 -4.48
CA LEU A 143 15.99 7.23 -5.91
C LEU A 143 14.75 6.42 -6.27
N VAL A 144 13.85 6.99 -7.06
CA VAL A 144 12.67 6.30 -7.58
C VAL A 144 12.62 6.45 -9.09
N ASP A 145 12.63 5.33 -9.79
CA ASP A 145 12.47 5.26 -11.24
C ASP A 145 11.01 5.01 -11.60
N GLU A 146 10.61 5.32 -12.84
CA GLU A 146 9.23 5.17 -13.35
C GLU A 146 8.16 5.82 -12.46
N TYR A 147 8.45 7.02 -11.94
CA TYR A 147 7.63 7.68 -10.92
C TYR A 147 6.21 8.02 -11.41
N GLN A 148 5.99 8.13 -12.72
CA GLN A 148 4.67 8.33 -13.32
C GLN A 148 3.68 7.17 -13.04
N ASP A 149 4.19 5.98 -12.72
CA ASP A 149 3.37 4.80 -12.44
C ASP A 149 3.06 4.61 -10.94
N THR A 150 3.47 5.57 -10.11
CA THR A 150 3.25 5.55 -8.66
C THR A 150 1.75 5.67 -8.34
N ASN A 151 1.26 4.80 -7.46
CA ASN A 151 -0.07 4.94 -6.87
C ASN A 151 -0.04 5.73 -5.55
N ARG A 152 -1.22 6.10 -5.03
CA ARG A 152 -1.30 6.95 -3.82
C ARG A 152 -0.61 6.32 -2.62
N THR A 153 -0.75 5.01 -2.41
CA THR A 153 -0.13 4.31 -1.28
C THR A 153 1.39 4.26 -1.39
N GLN A 154 1.94 4.03 -2.59
CA GLN A 154 3.37 4.11 -2.84
C GLN A 154 3.91 5.53 -2.63
N TYR A 155 3.19 6.55 -3.08
CA TYR A 155 3.54 7.95 -2.83
C TYR A 155 3.62 8.24 -1.33
N GLU A 156 2.59 7.86 -0.56
CA GLU A 156 2.58 8.07 0.90
C GLU A 156 3.77 7.38 1.58
N LEU A 157 4.13 6.18 1.11
CA LEU A 157 5.28 5.44 1.61
C LEU A 157 6.60 6.19 1.40
N ILE A 158 6.81 6.71 0.18
CA ILE A 158 7.97 7.52 -0.19
C ILE A 158 7.98 8.82 0.61
N ARG A 159 6.83 9.50 0.71
CA ARG A 159 6.67 10.73 1.48
C ARG A 159 7.07 10.54 2.93
N LEU A 160 6.53 9.51 3.60
CA LEU A 160 6.85 9.20 4.99
C LEU A 160 8.36 9.02 5.16
N LEU A 161 8.98 8.16 4.34
CA LEU A 161 10.42 7.89 4.43
C LEU A 161 11.29 9.12 4.13
N ALA A 162 10.91 9.94 3.15
CA ALA A 162 11.68 11.13 2.78
C ALA A 162 11.54 12.26 3.82
N THR A 163 10.35 12.43 4.41
CA THR A 163 10.00 13.59 5.27
C THR A 163 9.98 13.28 6.76
N ASN A 164 10.19 12.02 7.15
CA ASN A 164 9.96 11.55 8.52
C ASN A 164 8.53 11.80 9.02
N GLY A 165 7.55 11.80 8.11
CA GLY A 165 6.15 12.08 8.42
C GLY A 165 5.78 13.56 8.45
N GLU A 166 6.74 14.48 8.34
CA GLU A 166 6.46 15.91 8.31
C GLU A 166 5.62 16.29 7.09
N THR A 167 4.74 17.27 7.27
CA THR A 167 3.83 17.77 6.22
C THR A 167 4.06 19.25 5.90
N ARG A 168 4.69 19.99 6.82
CA ARG A 168 5.01 21.40 6.64
C ARG A 168 6.35 21.52 5.94
N ARG A 169 6.33 22.05 4.71
CA ARG A 169 7.53 22.29 3.90
C ARG A 169 8.62 23.05 4.64
N SER A 170 8.26 24.05 5.45
CA SER A 170 9.19 24.85 6.26
C SER A 170 9.94 24.05 7.33
N GLN A 171 9.56 22.80 7.58
CA GLN A 171 10.16 21.91 8.57
C GLN A 171 10.89 20.72 7.93
N LEU A 172 10.87 20.62 6.60
CA LEU A 172 11.66 19.64 5.88
C LEU A 172 13.14 20.02 5.97
N ASP A 173 13.98 19.08 6.43
CA ASP A 173 15.43 19.23 6.48
C ASP A 173 16.09 18.38 5.40
N TRP A 174 16.53 19.04 4.34
CA TRP A 174 17.23 18.41 3.22
C TRP A 174 18.75 18.31 3.42
N ARG A 175 19.30 18.74 4.57
CA ARG A 175 20.74 18.63 4.84
C ARG A 175 21.16 17.16 4.87
N ASN A 176 22.12 16.79 4.02
CA ASN A 176 22.59 15.41 3.85
C ASN A 176 21.48 14.42 3.47
N ARG A 177 20.44 14.88 2.77
CA ARG A 177 19.31 14.09 2.31
C ARG A 177 18.89 14.50 0.91
N SER A 178 18.40 13.56 0.12
CA SER A 178 17.76 13.87 -1.15
C SER A 178 16.71 12.83 -1.52
N ILE A 179 15.71 13.27 -2.27
CA ILE A 179 14.82 12.42 -3.05
C ILE A 179 14.98 12.81 -4.51
N PHE A 180 15.25 11.83 -5.36
CA PHE A 180 15.39 12.00 -6.80
C PHE A 180 14.44 11.05 -7.50
N VAL A 181 13.58 11.60 -8.34
CA VAL A 181 12.59 10.82 -9.08
C VAL A 181 12.83 11.01 -10.58
N VAL A 182 12.66 9.92 -11.33
CA VAL A 182 12.68 9.92 -12.79
C VAL A 182 11.31 9.44 -13.25
N GLY A 183 10.74 10.13 -14.22
CA GLY A 183 9.50 9.70 -14.84
C GLY A 183 9.10 10.55 -16.04
N ASP A 184 8.21 9.99 -16.87
CA ASP A 184 7.69 10.61 -18.08
C ASP A 184 6.15 10.56 -18.07
N ALA A 185 5.50 11.72 -18.02
CA ALA A 185 4.05 11.82 -17.96
C ALA A 185 3.37 11.27 -19.23
N ASP A 186 4.01 11.38 -20.39
CA ASP A 186 3.49 10.89 -21.67
C ASP A 186 3.53 9.34 -21.76
N GLN A 187 4.27 8.69 -20.86
CA GLN A 187 4.36 7.23 -20.74
C GLN A 187 3.48 6.65 -19.63
N SER A 188 2.56 7.41 -19.06
CA SER A 188 1.65 6.97 -17.98
C SER A 188 0.56 5.99 -18.47
N ILE A 189 0.95 4.79 -18.88
CA ILE A 189 0.06 3.75 -19.43
C ILE A 189 -0.61 2.88 -18.34
N TYR A 190 -0.17 2.98 -17.08
CA TYR A 190 -0.65 2.13 -15.97
C TYR A 190 -1.81 2.71 -15.13
N ARG A 191 -2.57 3.68 -15.65
CA ARG A 191 -3.78 4.20 -14.96
C ARG A 191 -4.74 3.09 -14.52
N PHE A 192 -4.85 2.01 -15.29
CA PHE A 192 -5.69 0.86 -14.96
C PHE A 192 -5.21 0.06 -13.73
N ARG A 193 -4.00 0.32 -13.21
CA ARG A 193 -3.49 -0.24 -11.95
C ARG A 193 -3.52 0.76 -10.78
N GLY A 194 -4.17 1.90 -10.96
CA GLY A 194 -4.28 2.94 -9.93
C GLY A 194 -3.09 3.90 -9.86
N ALA A 195 -2.22 3.91 -10.88
CA ALA A 195 -1.21 4.95 -11.04
C ALA A 195 -1.87 6.32 -11.19
N ASP A 196 -1.33 7.31 -10.49
CA ASP A 196 -1.82 8.69 -10.53
C ASP A 196 -0.69 9.63 -10.95
N PHE A 197 -0.67 9.99 -12.24
CA PHE A 197 0.38 10.86 -12.81
C PHE A 197 0.40 12.26 -12.17
N THR A 198 -0.68 12.71 -11.50
CA THR A 198 -0.65 14.00 -10.81
C THR A 198 0.38 14.01 -9.68
N ILE A 199 0.73 12.84 -9.12
CA ILE A 199 1.80 12.68 -8.14
C ILE A 199 3.15 13.17 -8.69
N LEU A 200 3.44 12.90 -9.97
CA LEU A 200 4.65 13.39 -10.62
C LEU A 200 4.60 14.92 -10.77
N LEU A 201 3.44 15.47 -11.12
CA LEU A 201 3.25 16.92 -11.28
C LEU A 201 3.35 17.67 -9.94
N GLU A 202 2.86 17.07 -8.86
CA GLU A 202 2.85 17.61 -7.50
C GLU A 202 4.19 17.39 -6.75
N PHE A 203 5.20 16.80 -7.40
CA PHE A 203 6.46 16.45 -6.75
C PHE A 203 7.16 17.69 -6.16
N GLN A 204 7.26 18.78 -6.93
CA GLN A 204 7.88 20.03 -6.47
C GLN A 204 7.09 20.69 -5.34
N GLU A 205 5.76 20.58 -5.34
CA GLU A 205 4.93 21.09 -4.26
C GLU A 205 5.12 20.28 -2.97
N THR A 206 5.29 18.96 -3.10
CA THR A 206 5.47 18.05 -1.97
C THR A 206 6.87 18.15 -1.36
N PHE A 207 7.91 18.08 -2.20
CA PHE A 207 9.31 17.91 -1.75
C PHE A 207 10.21 19.12 -2.02
N GLY A 208 9.72 20.14 -2.72
CA GLY A 208 10.52 21.32 -3.05
C GLY A 208 10.96 22.09 -1.81
N ASP A 209 12.21 22.54 -1.84
CA ASP A 209 12.87 23.34 -0.81
C ASP A 209 12.51 24.84 -0.85
N GLY A 210 11.79 25.28 -1.89
CA GLY A 210 11.32 26.67 -2.04
C GLY A 210 11.96 27.36 -3.22
#